data_AF-A0A1S9CTW6-F1
#
_entry.id   AF-A0A1S9CTW6-F1
#
_cell.length_a   1.000
_cell.length_b   1.000
_cell.length_c   1.000
_cell.angle_alpha   90.00
_cell.angle_beta   90.00
_cell.angle_gamma   90.00
#
_symmetry.space_group_name_H-M   'P 1'
#
loop_
_entity.id
_entity.type
_entity.pdbx_description
1 polymer ?
#
loop_
_entity_poly.entity_id
_entity_poly.type
_entity_poly.pdbx_seq_one_letter_code
_entity_poly.pdbx_strand_id
1 'polypeptide(L)'
;MATQLIDKYGDIISVEDLSHLAVKVEPTRIDEIVINNVTYDASYFGTVDVSEVLVGFSTIATYRIEEAYDQVSNIPPNGDVYPIYNYPMEVNLGEVFLLEATMIDGSVVGLFYRADGNTWENIEVTTGFSVEYQLNKTE
;
A
#
# COMPACT_ATOMS: atom_id res chain seq x y z
N MET A 1 -15.72 -13.69 4.53
CA MET A 1 -16.06 -14.00 3.13
C MET A 1 -15.31 -12.99 2.26
N ALA A 2 -14.05 -13.29 1.91
CA ALA A 2 -13.13 -12.38 1.22
C ALA A 2 -13.10 -12.72 -0.28
N THR A 3 -14.23 -12.52 -0.94
CA THR A 3 -14.38 -12.83 -2.37
C THR A 3 -15.12 -11.68 -3.02
N GLN A 4 -14.40 -10.63 -3.43
CA GLN A 4 -14.91 -9.62 -4.37
C GLN A 4 -13.93 -8.52 -4.85
N LEU A 5 -12.65 -8.49 -4.47
CA LEU A 5 -11.73 -7.51 -5.05
C LEU A 5 -11.21 -7.96 -6.43
N ILE A 6 -10.82 -9.23 -6.57
CA ILE A 6 -10.36 -9.81 -7.84
C ILE A 6 -11.49 -9.91 -8.87
N ASP A 7 -12.71 -10.27 -8.46
CA ASP A 7 -13.84 -10.42 -9.39
C ASP A 7 -14.40 -9.07 -9.90
N LYS A 8 -14.22 -7.97 -9.16
CA LYS A 8 -14.74 -6.64 -9.56
C LYS A 8 -13.75 -5.82 -10.38
N TYR A 9 -12.44 -6.04 -10.19
CA TYR A 9 -11.39 -5.23 -10.79
C TYR A 9 -10.36 -6.07 -11.54
N GLY A 10 -10.77 -7.25 -12.04
CA GLY A 10 -9.97 -8.38 -12.54
C GLY A 10 -9.03 -8.16 -13.74
N ASP A 11 -8.51 -6.95 -13.92
CA ASP A 11 -7.37 -6.61 -14.79
C ASP A 11 -6.75 -5.23 -14.43
N ILE A 12 -7.19 -4.55 -13.36
CA ILE A 12 -6.95 -3.10 -13.16
C ILE A 12 -5.72 -2.79 -12.30
N ILE A 13 -5.17 -3.76 -11.55
CA ILE A 13 -3.93 -3.52 -10.79
C ILE A 13 -2.71 -4.01 -11.59
N SER A 14 -2.65 -3.68 -12.88
CA SER A 14 -1.36 -3.43 -13.50
C SER A 14 -0.97 -2.03 -13.05
N VAL A 15 -0.27 -1.93 -11.94
CA VAL A 15 0.18 -0.65 -11.38
C VAL A 15 0.94 0.10 -12.47
N GLU A 16 0.33 1.15 -13.01
CA GLU A 16 1.00 2.02 -13.96
C GLU A 16 2.27 2.62 -13.33
N ASP A 17 3.22 3.00 -14.16
CA ASP A 17 4.45 3.64 -13.69
C ASP A 17 4.12 5.03 -13.10
N LEU A 18 4.08 5.12 -11.76
CA LEU A 18 3.86 6.34 -10.99
C LEU A 18 5.18 7.01 -10.57
N SER A 19 6.33 6.56 -11.09
CA SER A 19 7.64 7.10 -10.71
C SER A 19 7.75 8.61 -10.90
N HIS A 20 7.04 9.16 -11.89
CA HIS A 20 6.99 10.59 -12.17
C HIS A 20 6.28 11.41 -11.07
N LEU A 21 5.47 10.76 -10.22
CA LEU A 21 4.79 11.35 -9.08
C LEU A 21 5.52 11.09 -7.75
N ALA A 22 6.42 10.10 -7.71
CA ALA A 22 7.14 9.72 -6.51
C ALA A 22 8.17 10.79 -6.12
N VAL A 23 7.91 11.51 -5.04
CA VAL A 23 8.85 12.44 -4.42
C VAL A 23 9.34 11.83 -3.11
N LYS A 24 10.65 11.66 -2.95
CA LYS A 24 11.23 11.16 -1.69
C LYS A 24 10.99 12.17 -0.56
N VAL A 25 10.23 11.78 0.47
CA VAL A 25 9.85 12.62 1.61
C VAL A 25 9.99 11.87 2.94
N GLU A 26 10.15 12.64 4.02
CA GLU A 26 10.04 12.16 5.41
C GLU A 26 8.56 12.01 5.80
N PRO A 27 8.23 11.16 6.79
CA PRO A 27 6.87 11.06 7.27
C PRO A 27 6.42 12.40 7.89
N THR A 28 5.21 12.81 7.53
CA THR A 28 4.63 14.11 7.95
C THR A 28 3.70 13.98 9.15
N ARG A 29 3.23 12.76 9.44
CA ARG A 29 2.37 12.42 10.58
C ARG A 29 2.60 10.95 10.96
N ILE A 30 2.33 10.62 12.21
CA ILE A 30 2.25 9.23 12.69
C ILE A 30 0.81 9.01 13.13
N ASP A 31 0.15 8.04 12.50
CA ASP A 31 -1.18 7.56 12.86
C ASP A 31 -1.08 6.21 13.59
N GLU A 32 -2.20 5.69 14.06
CA GLU A 32 -2.27 4.36 14.67
C GLU A 32 -3.01 3.39 13.74
N ILE A 33 -2.50 2.17 13.59
CA ILE A 33 -3.20 1.11 12.87
C ILE A 33 -3.28 -0.16 13.71
N VAL A 34 -4.45 -0.79 13.71
CA VAL A 34 -4.65 -2.11 14.30
C VAL A 34 -4.68 -3.14 13.18
N ILE A 35 -3.79 -4.12 13.20
CA ILE A 35 -3.75 -5.26 12.27
C ILE A 35 -3.89 -6.54 13.09
N ASN A 36 -4.90 -7.38 12.78
CA ASN A 36 -5.15 -8.62 13.52
C ASN A 36 -5.15 -8.47 15.06
N ASN A 37 -5.73 -7.38 15.58
CA ASN A 37 -5.77 -7.00 17.01
C ASN A 37 -4.43 -6.60 17.65
N VAL A 38 -3.39 -6.33 16.85
CA VAL A 38 -2.13 -5.73 17.32
C VAL A 38 -2.04 -4.30 16.80
N THR A 39 -1.67 -3.37 17.67
CA THR A 39 -1.53 -1.95 17.37
C THR A 39 -0.11 -1.62 16.91
N TYR A 40 0.02 -0.80 15.88
CA TYR A 40 1.29 -0.31 15.32
C TYR A 40 1.22 1.18 15.02
N ASP A 41 2.40 1.80 14.98
CA ASP A 41 2.56 3.13 14.42
C ASP A 41 2.49 3.05 12.88
N ALA A 42 1.73 3.97 12.29
CA ALA A 42 1.56 4.13 10.85
C ALA A 42 2.14 5.49 10.42
N SER A 43 3.41 5.48 10.00
CA SER A 43 4.11 6.65 9.47
C SER A 43 3.50 7.08 8.13
N TYR A 44 2.90 8.26 8.05
CA TYR A 44 2.21 8.80 6.89
C TYR A 44 3.13 9.68 6.01
N PHE A 45 3.24 9.34 4.73
CA PHE A 45 4.16 9.97 3.76
C PHE A 45 3.47 10.87 2.75
N GLY A 46 2.21 11.22 3.01
CA GLY A 46 1.44 12.10 2.14
C GLY A 46 0.54 11.36 1.16
N THR A 47 -0.13 12.17 0.35
CA THR A 47 -1.13 11.73 -0.62
C THR A 47 -0.76 12.31 -1.98
N VAL A 48 -0.85 11.46 -2.99
CA VAL A 48 -0.60 11.80 -4.40
C VAL A 48 -1.92 11.75 -5.16
N ASP A 49 -2.15 12.75 -6.02
CA ASP A 49 -3.24 12.72 -7.00
C ASP A 49 -2.84 11.79 -8.15
N VAL A 50 -3.69 10.80 -8.42
CA VAL A 50 -3.49 9.81 -9.48
C VAL A 50 -4.61 9.84 -10.52
N SER A 51 -5.50 10.84 -10.47
CA SER A 51 -6.70 10.90 -11.30
C SER A 51 -6.42 11.04 -12.80
N GLU A 52 -5.27 11.62 -13.17
CA GLU A 52 -4.85 11.76 -14.57
C GLU A 52 -4.18 10.51 -15.15
N VAL A 53 -3.74 9.59 -14.28
CA VAL A 53 -2.96 8.40 -14.67
C VAL A 53 -3.78 7.12 -14.45
N LEU A 54 -4.32 6.91 -13.24
CA LEU A 54 -5.07 5.72 -12.89
C LEU A 54 -6.58 5.92 -13.04
N VAL A 55 -7.15 5.34 -14.10
CA VAL A 55 -8.59 5.36 -14.34
C VAL A 55 -9.34 4.74 -13.16
N GLY A 56 -10.27 5.50 -12.58
CA GLY A 56 -11.11 5.06 -11.46
C GLY A 56 -10.57 5.43 -10.08
N PHE A 57 -9.32 5.92 -10.00
CA PHE A 57 -8.71 6.38 -8.77
C PHE A 57 -8.60 7.90 -8.76
N SER A 58 -8.68 8.50 -7.58
CA SER A 58 -8.50 9.92 -7.35
C SER A 58 -7.16 10.17 -6.68
N THR A 59 -6.90 9.52 -5.54
CA THR A 59 -5.67 9.73 -4.79
C THR A 59 -5.16 8.45 -4.16
N ILE A 60 -3.86 8.41 -3.86
CA ILE A 60 -3.24 7.34 -3.07
C ILE A 60 -2.48 7.98 -1.90
N ALA A 61 -2.86 7.61 -0.69
CA ALA A 61 -2.14 7.93 0.54
C ALA A 61 -1.19 6.79 0.92
N THR A 62 0.06 7.09 1.26
CA THR A 62 1.06 6.07 1.60
C THR A 62 1.38 6.08 3.08
N TYR A 63 1.34 4.89 3.70
CA TYR A 63 1.76 4.65 5.07
C TYR A 63 2.83 3.54 5.11
N ARG A 64 3.84 3.71 5.96
CA ARG A 64 4.70 2.61 6.43
C ARG A 64 4.21 2.18 7.80
N ILE A 65 4.00 0.88 7.98
CA ILE A 65 3.55 0.29 9.24
C ILE A 65 4.78 -0.23 9.97
N GLU A 66 5.12 0.44 11.07
CA GLU A 66 6.36 0.18 11.80
C GLU A 66 6.26 -1.15 12.56
N GLU A 67 7.34 -1.94 12.52
CA GLU A 67 7.49 -3.21 13.27
C GLU A 67 6.44 -4.31 12.98
N ALA A 68 5.68 -4.19 11.89
CA ALA A 68 4.59 -5.15 11.58
C ALA A 68 5.02 -6.41 10.80
N TYR A 69 6.24 -6.46 10.27
CA TYR A 69 6.64 -7.49 9.31
C TYR A 69 6.56 -8.91 9.84
N ASP A 70 7.04 -9.16 11.07
CA ASP A 70 7.02 -10.50 11.66
C ASP A 70 5.60 -11.08 11.73
N GLN A 71 4.61 -10.24 11.98
CA GLN A 71 3.21 -10.63 12.09
C GLN A 71 2.56 -10.95 10.74
N VAL A 72 3.01 -10.30 9.66
CA VAL A 72 2.43 -10.46 8.32
C VAL A 72 3.26 -11.34 7.39
N SER A 73 4.50 -11.67 7.74
CA SER A 73 5.47 -12.42 6.92
C SER A 73 4.94 -13.79 6.48
N ASN A 74 4.13 -14.45 7.32
CA ASN A 74 3.55 -15.76 7.05
C ASN A 74 2.21 -15.71 6.29
N ILE A 75 1.66 -14.52 6.03
CA ILE A 75 0.40 -14.38 5.28
C ILE A 75 0.69 -14.71 3.81
N PRO A 76 -0.06 -15.61 3.15
CA PRO A 76 0.15 -15.90 1.74
C PRO A 76 -0.01 -14.64 0.86
N PRO A 77 0.83 -14.49 -0.19
CA PRO A 77 0.64 -13.44 -1.19
C PRO A 77 -0.75 -13.54 -1.84
N ASN A 78 -1.36 -12.41 -2.15
CA ASN A 78 -2.64 -12.36 -2.87
C ASN A 78 -2.49 -12.32 -4.40
N GLY A 79 -1.24 -12.32 -4.90
CA GLY A 79 -0.90 -12.26 -6.32
C GLY A 79 -0.60 -10.86 -6.84
N ASP A 80 -0.80 -9.81 -6.03
CA ASP A 80 -0.51 -8.42 -6.39
C ASP A 80 0.95 -8.06 -6.06
N VAL A 81 1.52 -7.13 -6.82
CA VAL A 81 2.87 -6.59 -6.64
C VAL A 81 2.90 -5.09 -6.90
N TYR A 82 3.67 -4.34 -6.11
CA TYR A 82 3.80 -2.90 -6.27
C TYR A 82 5.26 -2.49 -6.48
N PRO A 83 5.63 -1.85 -7.60
CA PRO A 83 7.01 -1.44 -7.87
C PRO A 83 7.58 -0.49 -6.82
N ILE A 84 8.81 -0.74 -6.36
CA ILE A 84 9.40 0.06 -5.29
C ILE A 84 9.60 1.54 -5.66
N TYR A 85 9.74 1.84 -6.95
CA TYR A 85 9.95 3.21 -7.44
C TYR A 85 8.68 4.08 -7.33
N ASN A 86 7.52 3.47 -7.07
CA ASN A 86 6.26 4.19 -6.86
C ASN A 86 6.09 4.66 -5.40
N TYR A 87 7.00 4.32 -4.49
CA TYR A 87 6.96 4.80 -3.12
C TYR A 87 7.60 6.19 -2.97
N PRO A 88 7.00 7.09 -2.17
CA PRO A 88 7.57 8.40 -1.85
C PRO A 88 8.69 8.32 -0.79
N MET A 89 9.27 7.15 -0.55
CA MET A 89 10.34 6.90 0.42
C MET A 89 11.26 5.79 -0.09
N GLU A 90 12.40 5.62 0.58
CA GLU A 90 13.19 4.40 0.42
C GLU A 90 12.47 3.20 1.01
N VAL A 91 12.53 2.06 0.30
CA VAL A 91 11.91 0.79 0.71
C VAL A 91 13.02 -0.16 1.12
N ASN A 92 12.97 -0.63 2.37
CA ASN A 92 13.92 -1.58 2.94
C ASN A 92 13.29 -2.96 3.10
N LEU A 93 14.13 -4.00 3.02
CA LEU A 93 13.71 -5.38 3.29
C LEU A 93 13.10 -5.48 4.69
N GLY A 94 11.94 -6.12 4.80
CA GLY A 94 11.24 -6.27 6.07
C GLY A 94 10.34 -5.08 6.44
N GLU A 95 10.10 -4.13 5.55
CA GLU A 95 9.11 -3.07 5.77
C GLU A 95 7.71 -3.49 5.27
N VAL A 96 6.68 -2.90 5.89
CA VAL A 96 5.26 -3.14 5.56
C VAL A 96 4.61 -1.81 5.23
N PHE A 97 3.73 -1.80 4.24
CA PHE A 97 3.09 -0.61 3.73
C PHE A 97 1.58 -0.79 3.60
N LEU A 98 0.85 0.30 3.83
CA LEU A 98 -0.56 0.45 3.47
C LEU A 98 -0.66 1.58 2.44
N LEU A 99 -1.23 1.28 1.27
CA LEU A 99 -1.70 2.28 0.33
C LEU A 99 -3.20 2.43 0.50
N GLU A 100 -3.64 3.62 0.94
CA GLU A 100 -5.05 3.96 1.02
C GLU A 100 -5.46 4.68 -0.28
N ALA A 101 -6.04 3.91 -1.20
CA ALA A 101 -6.47 4.39 -2.50
C ALA A 101 -7.91 4.92 -2.41
N THR A 102 -8.10 6.20 -2.71
CA THR A 102 -9.41 6.84 -2.83
C THR A 102 -9.87 6.77 -4.27
N MET A 103 -11.05 6.22 -4.51
CA MET A 103 -11.70 6.12 -5.81
C MET A 103 -12.40 7.43 -6.17
N ILE A 104 -12.69 7.65 -7.46
CA ILE A 104 -13.44 8.83 -7.94
C ILE A 104 -14.88 8.92 -7.37
N ASP A 105 -15.45 7.80 -6.91
CA ASP A 105 -16.75 7.78 -6.23
C ASP A 105 -16.65 8.07 -4.73
N GLY A 106 -15.45 8.34 -4.21
CA GLY A 106 -15.15 8.61 -2.81
C GLY A 106 -15.01 7.36 -1.94
N SER A 107 -15.15 6.15 -2.50
CA SER A 107 -14.84 4.93 -1.77
C SER A 107 -13.34 4.79 -1.55
N VAL A 108 -12.97 4.13 -0.45
CA VAL A 108 -11.57 3.98 -0.03
C VAL A 108 -11.22 2.50 0.06
N VAL A 109 -10.07 2.12 -0.49
CA VAL A 109 -9.54 0.76 -0.47
C VAL A 109 -8.14 0.77 0.14
N GLY A 110 -7.90 -0.10 1.13
CA GLY A 110 -6.56 -0.35 1.67
C GLY A 110 -5.89 -1.50 0.96
N LEU A 111 -4.70 -1.25 0.45
CA LEU A 111 -3.84 -2.25 -0.20
C LEU A 111 -2.58 -2.43 0.66
N PHE A 112 -2.34 -3.67 1.11
CA PHE A 112 -1.18 -3.98 1.94
C PHE A 112 -0.09 -4.64 1.14
N TYR A 113 1.14 -4.16 1.36
CA TYR A 113 2.34 -4.70 0.73
C TYR A 113 3.45 -4.90 1.74
N ARG A 114 4.31 -5.89 1.51
CA ARG A 114 5.53 -6.12 2.29
C ARG A 114 6.75 -6.24 1.40
N ALA A 115 7.87 -5.68 1.84
CA ALA A 115 9.14 -5.79 1.15
C ALA A 115 9.82 -7.13 1.47
N ASP A 116 9.56 -8.13 0.63
CA ASP A 116 10.14 -9.48 0.74
C ASP A 116 11.48 -9.62 -0.02
N GLY A 117 11.91 -8.59 -0.76
CA GLY A 117 13.08 -8.64 -1.64
C GLY A 117 12.82 -9.34 -2.98
N ASN A 118 11.56 -9.38 -3.42
CA ASN A 118 11.13 -10.00 -4.66
C ASN A 118 11.33 -9.07 -5.86
N THR A 119 11.42 -9.67 -7.05
CA THR A 119 11.42 -8.96 -8.33
C THR A 119 10.33 -9.49 -9.25
N TRP A 120 9.75 -8.61 -10.07
CA TRP A 120 8.83 -8.93 -11.14
C TRP A 120 9.31 -8.26 -12.42
N GLU A 121 9.50 -9.03 -13.51
CA GLU A 121 10.08 -8.54 -14.78
C GLU A 121 11.41 -7.77 -14.64
N ASN A 122 12.25 -8.16 -13.68
CA ASN A 122 13.52 -7.51 -13.30
C ASN A 122 13.37 -6.15 -12.59
N ILE A 123 12.16 -5.82 -12.13
CA ILE A 123 11.87 -4.64 -11.30
C ILE A 123 11.71 -5.11 -9.84
N GLU A 124 12.31 -4.40 -8.89
CA GLU A 124 12.09 -4.64 -7.46
C GLU A 124 10.67 -4.26 -7.06
N VAL A 125 10.01 -5.14 -6.31
CA VAL A 125 8.59 -4.99 -5.93
C VAL A 125 8.37 -5.33 -4.47
N THR A 126 7.31 -4.77 -3.91
CA THR A 126 6.69 -5.25 -2.67
C THR A 126 5.55 -6.23 -3.00
N THR A 127 5.33 -7.22 -2.13
CA THR A 127 4.36 -8.29 -2.33
C THR A 127 3.04 -7.94 -1.66
N GLY A 128 1.93 -8.03 -2.40
CA GLY A 128 0.58 -7.80 -1.89
C GLY A 128 0.08 -8.93 -0.98
N PHE A 129 -0.65 -8.57 0.08
CA PHE A 129 -1.33 -9.52 0.96
C PHE A 129 -2.66 -8.95 1.48
N SER A 130 -3.47 -9.80 2.12
CA SER A 130 -4.77 -9.41 2.67
C SER A 130 -4.82 -9.59 4.17
N VAL A 131 -5.30 -8.57 4.88
CA VAL A 131 -5.43 -8.59 6.34
C VAL A 131 -6.61 -7.73 6.78
N GLU A 132 -7.19 -8.05 7.94
CA GLU A 132 -8.16 -7.18 8.59
C GLU A 132 -7.42 -6.08 9.36
N TYR A 133 -7.87 -4.84 9.19
CA TYR A 133 -7.24 -3.69 9.82
C TYR A 133 -8.22 -2.57 10.17
N GLN A 134 -7.80 -1.70 11.07
CA GLN A 134 -8.46 -0.43 11.38
C GLN A 134 -7.39 0.67 11.46
N LEU A 135 -7.48 1.69 10.60
CA LEU A 135 -6.61 2.86 10.63
C LEU A 135 -7.28 4.00 11.41
N ASN A 136 -6.60 4.48 12.45
CA ASN A 136 -7.01 5.57 13.32
C ASN A 136 -6.15 6.81 13.00
N LYS A 137 -6.69 7.70 12.16
CA LYS A 137 -5.99 8.90 11.71
C LYS A 137 -6.01 9.98 12.79
N THR A 138 -4.85 10.59 13.01
CA THR A 138 -4.70 11.75 13.90
C THR A 138 -5.05 13.03 13.13
N GLU A 139 -5.82 13.92 13.78
CA GLU A 139 -6.25 15.21 13.21
C GLU A 139 -5.10 16.21 13.03
#